data_AF-A0AAI9TDJ2-F1
#
_entry.id   AF-A0AAI9TDJ2-F1
#
_cell.length_a   1.000
_cell.length_b   1.000
_cell.length_c   1.000
_cell.angle_alpha   90.00
_cell.angle_beta   90.00
_cell.angle_gamma   90.00
#
_symmetry.space_group_name_H-M   'P 1'
#
loop_
_entity.id
_entity.type
_entity.pdbx_description
1 polymer ?
#
loop_
_entity_poly.entity_id
_entity_poly.type
_entity_poly.pdbx_seq_one_letter_code
_entity_poly.pdbx_strand_id
1 'polypeptide(L)'
;MSLFGAGASSASAGQTNTTGDISKDVALNTPPEDGISDLRFSPTSEHLAVASWDKKVRIYEINDQGQSEGKALFEHEAPVLNCCWSPVSPRYFSLTT
;
A
#
# COMPACT_ATOMS: atom_id res chain seq x y z
N MET A 1 10.71 -23.03 -47.64
CA MET A 1 9.39 -23.28 -47.04
C MET A 1 9.36 -22.56 -45.69
N SER A 2 8.31 -21.78 -45.44
CA SER A 2 8.11 -20.97 -44.23
C SER A 2 8.02 -21.84 -42.97
N LEU A 3 8.62 -21.41 -41.86
CA LEU A 3 8.34 -21.94 -40.52
C LEU A 3 8.25 -20.79 -39.51
N PHE A 4 7.35 -19.84 -39.78
CA PHE A 4 6.76 -19.01 -38.72
C PHE A 4 5.58 -19.79 -38.15
N GLY A 5 5.69 -20.29 -36.92
CA GLY A 5 4.59 -20.97 -36.25
C GLY A 5 5.03 -21.96 -35.18
N ALA A 6 5.38 -21.46 -34.01
CA ALA A 6 5.22 -22.20 -32.77
C ALA A 6 5.06 -21.17 -31.66
N GLY A 7 3.84 -21.08 -31.12
CA GLY A 7 3.47 -20.09 -30.12
C GLY A 7 4.45 -20.10 -28.96
N ALA A 8 5.00 -18.92 -28.66
CA ALA A 8 5.43 -18.62 -27.31
C ALA A 8 4.15 -18.70 -26.46
N SER A 9 3.91 -19.89 -25.89
CA SER A 9 3.09 -20.03 -24.72
C SER A 9 3.61 -18.97 -23.76
N SER A 10 2.81 -17.93 -23.57
CA SER A 10 3.00 -17.00 -22.47
C SER A 10 3.15 -17.87 -21.24
N ALA A 11 4.37 -17.96 -20.73
CA ALA A 11 4.59 -18.51 -19.41
C ALA A 11 3.68 -17.68 -18.51
N SER A 12 2.55 -18.26 -18.11
CA SER A 12 1.76 -17.73 -17.03
C SER A 12 2.72 -17.77 -15.85
N ALA A 13 3.37 -16.63 -15.59
CA ALA A 13 4.04 -16.40 -14.33
C ALA A 13 3.02 -16.84 -13.30
N GLY A 14 3.31 -17.97 -12.63
CA GLY A 14 2.39 -18.54 -11.68
C GLY A 14 2.02 -17.40 -10.75
N GLN A 15 0.75 -17.01 -10.76
CA GLN A 15 0.18 -16.25 -9.66
C GLN A 15 0.26 -17.21 -8.48
N THR A 16 1.43 -17.29 -7.85
CA THR A 16 1.51 -17.59 -6.46
C THR A 16 0.67 -16.51 -5.82
N ASN A 17 -0.59 -16.81 -5.52
CA ASN A 17 -1.32 -16.10 -4.49
C ASN A 17 -0.47 -16.27 -3.23
N THR A 18 0.45 -15.33 -3.02
CA THR A 18 1.21 -15.14 -1.77
C THR A 18 0.33 -14.47 -0.72
N THR A 19 -0.96 -14.34 -0.99
CA THR A 19 -1.94 -13.99 0.03
C THR A 19 -1.90 -15.13 1.04
N GLY A 20 -1.20 -14.91 2.14
CA GLY A 20 -1.22 -15.79 3.30
C GLY A 20 -2.64 -15.92 3.85
N ASP A 21 -2.78 -16.48 5.05
CA ASP A 21 -4.07 -16.64 5.74
C ASP A 21 -4.89 -15.33 5.77
N ILE A 22 -5.87 -15.20 4.87
CA ILE A 22 -6.74 -14.02 4.71
C ILE A 22 -7.82 -13.92 5.80
N SER A 23 -7.87 -14.89 6.70
CA SER A 23 -8.87 -14.93 7.77
C SER A 23 -8.70 -13.81 8.79
N LYS A 24 -7.58 -13.09 8.75
CA LYS A 24 -7.28 -11.94 9.61
C LYS A 24 -7.24 -10.60 8.87
N ASP A 25 -7.65 -10.57 7.60
CA ASP A 25 -7.75 -9.30 6.88
C ASP A 25 -8.85 -8.43 7.49
N VAL A 26 -8.47 -7.24 7.91
CA VAL A 26 -9.40 -6.24 8.45
C VAL A 26 -9.52 -5.10 7.46
N ALA A 27 -10.75 -4.82 7.05
CA ALA A 27 -11.04 -3.68 6.19
C ALA A 27 -10.74 -2.38 6.93
N LEU A 28 -10.10 -1.44 6.22
CA LEU A 28 -9.83 -0.14 6.79
C LEU A 28 -11.12 0.61 7.08
N ASN A 29 -11.23 1.22 8.26
CA ASN A 29 -12.46 1.91 8.69
C ASN A 29 -12.81 3.11 7.79
N THR A 30 -11.79 3.73 7.20
CA THR A 30 -11.94 4.80 6.20
C THR A 30 -11.19 4.41 4.93
N PRO A 31 -11.80 3.62 4.03
CA PRO A 31 -11.13 3.26 2.79
C PRO A 31 -10.86 4.54 1.96
N PRO A 32 -9.72 4.62 1.28
CA PRO A 32 -9.47 5.72 0.37
C PRO A 32 -10.50 5.74 -0.77
N GLU A 33 -10.92 6.95 -1.16
CA GLU A 33 -11.95 7.17 -2.19
C GLU A 33 -11.44 6.94 -3.61
N ASP A 34 -10.11 6.84 -3.78
CA ASP A 34 -9.44 6.68 -5.08
C ASP A 34 -8.25 5.70 -4.96
N GLY A 35 -7.49 5.53 -6.05
CA GLY A 35 -6.38 4.61 -6.15
C GLY A 35 -5.26 4.91 -5.14
N ILE A 36 -4.82 3.86 -4.43
CA ILE A 36 -3.65 3.92 -3.54
C ILE A 36 -2.40 3.81 -4.41
N SER A 37 -1.53 4.81 -4.37
CA SER A 37 -0.22 4.75 -5.06
C SER A 37 0.73 3.84 -4.31
N ASP A 38 0.79 4.02 -2.98
CA ASP A 38 1.79 3.40 -2.13
C ASP A 38 1.28 3.33 -0.68
N LEU A 39 1.73 2.32 0.05
CA LEU A 39 1.43 2.15 1.46
C LEU A 39 2.64 1.60 2.20
N ARG A 40 2.92 2.15 3.38
CA ARG A 40 4.15 1.88 4.12
C ARG A 40 3.86 1.74 5.60
N PHE A 41 4.21 0.57 6.12
CA PHE A 41 4.22 0.31 7.55
C PHE A 41 5.40 1.02 8.22
N SER A 42 5.14 1.62 9.37
CA SER A 42 6.16 2.13 10.27
C SER A 42 6.89 0.93 10.92
N PRO A 43 8.23 0.92 10.93
CA PRO A 43 9.01 -0.18 11.50
C PRO A 43 9.07 -0.15 13.04
N THR A 44 8.68 0.96 13.65
CA THR A 44 8.85 1.25 15.09
C THR A 44 7.53 1.38 15.83
N SER A 45 6.45 1.67 15.12
CA SER A 45 5.11 1.87 15.66
C SER A 45 4.12 1.14 14.75
N GLU A 46 3.00 0.67 15.29
CA GLU A 46 1.93 0.03 14.50
C GLU A 46 1.13 1.09 13.74
N HIS A 47 1.81 1.83 12.88
CA HIS A 47 1.25 2.86 12.03
C HIS A 47 1.44 2.49 10.58
N LEU A 48 0.38 2.65 9.81
CA LEU A 48 0.34 2.42 8.38
C LEU A 48 0.07 3.76 7.70
N ALA A 49 1.04 4.26 6.94
CA ALA A 49 0.80 5.39 6.06
C ALA A 49 0.28 4.89 4.71
N VAL A 50 -0.74 5.54 4.18
CA VAL A 50 -1.36 5.24 2.89
C VAL A 50 -1.39 6.51 2.07
N ALA A 51 -0.72 6.49 0.91
CA ALA A 51 -0.72 7.57 -0.07
C ALA A 51 -1.78 7.30 -1.14
N SER A 52 -2.66 8.27 -1.37
CA SER A 52 -3.73 8.18 -2.36
C SER A 52 -3.54 9.20 -3.49
N TRP A 53 -3.99 8.84 -4.70
CA TRP A 53 -4.14 9.74 -5.83
C TRP A 53 -5.15 10.87 -5.59
N ASP A 54 -6.02 10.71 -4.60
CA ASP A 54 -6.96 11.73 -4.12
C ASP A 54 -6.27 12.92 -3.43
N LYS A 55 -4.92 12.96 -3.44
CA LYS A 55 -4.08 13.97 -2.75
C LYS A 55 -4.23 13.93 -1.22
N LYS A 56 -4.76 12.84 -0.70
CA LYS A 56 -4.91 12.59 0.74
C LYS A 56 -3.92 11.51 1.17
N VAL A 57 -3.15 11.80 2.21
CA VAL A 57 -2.32 10.82 2.92
C VAL A 57 -3.03 10.49 4.22
N ARG A 58 -3.39 9.22 4.39
CA ARG A 58 -4.06 8.73 5.59
C ARG A 58 -3.07 7.93 6.42
N ILE A 59 -3.01 8.20 7.72
CA ILE A 59 -2.24 7.40 8.68
C ILE A 59 -3.24 6.62 9.52
N TYR A 60 -3.13 5.30 9.44
CA TYR A 60 -3.89 4.37 10.25
C TYR A 60 -3.00 3.85 11.38
N GLU A 61 -3.57 3.69 12.56
CA GLU A 61 -2.98 2.96 13.67
C GLU A 61 -3.63 1.59 13.72
N ILE A 62 -2.83 0.52 13.77
CA ILE A 62 -3.35 -0.84 13.87
C ILE A 62 -3.29 -1.25 15.33
N ASN A 63 -4.46 -1.48 15.94
CA ASN A 63 -4.56 -2.02 17.29
C ASN A 63 -4.32 -3.54 17.27
N ASP A 64 -3.96 -4.11 18.43
CA ASP A 64 -3.67 -5.54 18.64
C ASP A 64 -4.79 -6.49 18.13
N GLN A 65 -6.04 -5.97 18.06
CA GLN A 65 -7.20 -6.66 17.50
C GLN A 65 -7.25 -6.67 15.96
N GLY A 66 -6.22 -6.16 15.28
CA GLY A 66 -6.17 -5.99 13.82
C GLY A 66 -7.02 -4.83 13.30
N GLN A 67 -7.67 -4.06 14.18
CA GLN A 67 -8.50 -2.93 13.76
C GLN A 67 -7.62 -1.73 13.40
N SER A 68 -7.82 -1.21 12.20
CA SER A 68 -7.18 0.03 11.76
C SER A 68 -8.02 1.25 12.18
N GLU A 69 -7.48 2.11 13.02
CA GLU A 69 -8.07 3.38 13.39
C GLU A 69 -7.42 4.52 12.59
N GLY A 70 -8.24 5.38 11.99
CA GLY A 70 -7.73 6.56 11.27
C GLY A 70 -7.21 7.59 12.26
N LYS A 71 -5.89 7.70 12.39
CA LYS A 71 -5.23 8.61 13.35
C LYS A 71 -5.07 10.02 12.80
N ALA A 72 -4.70 10.13 11.54
CA ALA A 72 -4.46 11.41 10.88
C ALA A 72 -4.78 11.35 9.39
N LEU A 73 -5.26 12.46 8.86
CA LEU A 73 -5.47 12.67 7.43
C LEU A 73 -4.79 13.98 7.05
N PHE A 74 -3.88 13.91 6.09
CA PHE A 74 -3.16 15.04 5.55
C PHE A 74 -3.62 15.25 4.11
N GLU A 75 -4.15 16.43 3.82
CA GLU A 75 -4.39 16.87 2.44
C GLU A 75 -3.15 17.56 1.90
N HIS A 76 -2.75 17.14 0.70
CA HIS A 76 -1.68 17.73 -0.07
C HIS A 76 -2.25 18.42 -1.32
N GLU A 77 -1.52 19.39 -1.86
CA GLU A 77 -1.95 20.13 -3.06
C GLU A 77 -1.82 19.29 -4.34
N ALA A 78 -0.95 18.27 -4.32
CA ALA A 78 -0.60 17.43 -5.46
C ALA A 78 -0.62 15.93 -5.08
N PRO A 79 -0.78 15.02 -6.06
CA PRO A 79 -1.03 13.58 -5.82
C PRO A 79 0.21 12.87 -5.27
N VAL A 80 0.08 12.19 -4.14
CA VAL A 80 1.23 11.55 -3.50
C VAL A 80 1.53 10.23 -4.20
N LEU A 81 2.73 10.14 -4.77
CA LEU A 81 3.17 8.98 -5.54
C LEU A 81 3.81 7.92 -4.66
N ASN A 82 4.57 8.32 -3.64
CA ASN A 82 5.31 7.40 -2.78
C ASN A 82 5.37 7.89 -1.34
N CYS A 83 5.35 6.95 -0.38
CA CYS A 83 5.54 7.25 1.03
C CYS A 83 6.66 6.36 1.62
N CYS A 84 7.61 6.97 2.33
CA CYS A 84 8.70 6.24 2.96
C CYS A 84 8.87 6.65 4.41
N TRP A 85 8.94 5.66 5.30
CA TRP A 85 9.27 5.83 6.71
C TRP A 85 10.75 5.62 6.93
N SER A 86 11.36 6.49 7.74
CA SER A 86 12.73 6.27 8.19
C SER A 86 12.79 5.11 9.17
N PRO A 87 13.68 4.12 8.98
CA PRO A 87 13.82 3.00 9.90
C PRO A 87 14.45 3.39 11.24
N VAL A 88 15.19 4.50 11.27
CA VAL A 88 15.92 4.96 12.46
C VAL A 88 15.10 5.94 13.28
N SER A 89 14.12 6.61 12.67
CA SER A 89 13.39 7.69 13.34
C SER A 89 11.88 7.59 13.11
N PRO A 90 11.08 7.27 14.16
CA PRO A 90 9.63 7.05 14.07
C PRO A 90 8.82 8.28 13.67
N ARG A 91 9.44 9.47 13.64
CA ARG A 91 8.77 10.75 13.35
C ARG A 91 9.07 11.30 11.95
N TYR A 92 10.08 10.76 11.28
CA TYR A 92 10.47 11.23 9.96
C TYR A 92 9.88 10.29 8.91
N PHE A 93 8.96 10.83 8.14
CA PHE A 93 8.47 10.21 6.92
C PHE A 93 8.64 11.21 5.77
N SER A 94 8.99 10.69 4.60
CA SER A 94 9.13 11.47 3.38
C SER A 94 8.05 11.06 2.40
N LEU A 95 7.46 12.06 1.76
CA LEU A 95 6.49 11.89 0.68
C LEU A 95 7.09 12.44 -0.60
N THR A 96 6.87 11.74 -1.71
CA THR A 96 7.18 12.27 -3.04
C THR A 96 5.88 12.39 -3.82
N THR A 97 5.72 13.53 -4.47
CA THR A 97 4.55 13.94 -5.26
C THR A 97 4.90 13.99 -6.74
#